data_AF-A0A5D0ITY5-F1
#
_entry.id   AF-A0A5D0ITY5-F1
#
_cell.length_a   1.000
_cell.length_b   1.000
_cell.length_c   1.000
_cell.angle_alpha   90.00
_cell.angle_beta   90.00
_cell.angle_gamma   90.00
#
_symmetry.space_group_name_H-M   'P 1'
#
loop_
_entity.id
_entity.type
_entity.pdbx_description
1 polymer ?
#
loop_
_entity_poly.entity_id
_entity_poly.type
_entity_poly.pdbx_seq_one_letter_code
_entity_poly.pdbx_strand_id
1 'polypeptide(L)'
;LAFLLILTIAFLGYFQIYVVQGLLNAFAVDAQNVFWANFAQYLFFVAMIYLATATLYYFGTHEGRNSKFFSVGALFTTLLIMLSSYLFGIYIENFAQYNKLYGSIGALLILLFYLWLNANILLLGYELNASLNKLKKGV
;
A
#
# COMPACT_ATOMS: atom_id res chain seq x y z
N LEU A 1 12.46 5.55 -5.46
CA LEU A 1 11.06 5.31 -5.05
C LEU A 1 10.13 5.15 -6.25
N ALA A 2 10.00 6.16 -7.13
CA ALA A 2 9.11 6.09 -8.30
C ALA A 2 9.35 4.84 -9.18
N PHE A 3 10.62 4.51 -9.46
CA PHE A 3 10.97 3.29 -10.21
C PHE A 3 10.47 2.00 -9.55
N LEU A 4 10.57 1.89 -8.21
CA LEU A 4 10.08 0.74 -7.46
C LEU A 4 8.56 0.62 -7.59
N LEU A 5 7.83 1.73 -7.47
CA LEU A 5 6.37 1.75 -7.62
C LEU A 5 5.95 1.36 -9.04
N ILE A 6 6.64 1.85 -10.07
CA ILE A 6 6.38 1.50 -11.47
C ILE A 6 6.61 0.00 -11.68
N LEU A 7 7.71 -0.54 -11.15
CA LEU A 7 8.01 -1.98 -11.24
C LEU A 7 6.92 -2.82 -10.56
N THR A 8 6.45 -2.41 -9.38
CA THR A 8 5.34 -3.07 -8.70
C THR A 8 4.09 -3.11 -9.57
N ILE A 9 3.68 -1.98 -10.14
CA ILE A 9 2.48 -1.88 -10.99
C ILE A 9 2.65 -2.74 -12.25
N ALA A 10 3.80 -2.65 -12.92
CA ALA A 10 4.10 -3.43 -14.12
C ALA A 10 4.09 -4.94 -13.84
N PHE A 11 4.70 -5.37 -12.74
CA PHE A 11 4.72 -6.78 -12.33
C PHE A 11 3.31 -7.28 -12.02
N LEU A 12 2.52 -6.53 -11.25
CA LEU A 12 1.13 -6.92 -10.93
C LEU A 12 0.27 -7.03 -12.19
N GLY A 13 0.37 -6.07 -13.12
CA GLY A 13 -0.35 -6.11 -14.38
C GLY A 13 0.07 -7.29 -15.25
N TYR A 14 1.39 -7.53 -15.39
CA TYR A 14 1.92 -8.66 -16.15
C TYR A 14 1.48 -10.00 -15.54
N PHE A 15 1.61 -10.17 -14.22
CA PHE A 15 1.24 -11.38 -13.52
C PHE A 15 -0.27 -11.68 -13.66
N GLN A 16 -1.12 -10.66 -13.51
CA GLN A 16 -2.56 -10.79 -13.68
C GLN A 16 -2.93 -11.24 -15.10
N ILE A 17 -2.36 -10.62 -16.13
CA ILE A 17 -2.74 -10.89 -17.52
C ILE A 17 -2.17 -12.22 -18.00
N TYR A 18 -0.89 -12.50 -17.76
CA TYR A 18 -0.24 -13.67 -18.35
C TYR A 18 -0.33 -14.92 -17.49
N VAL A 19 -0.21 -14.78 -16.17
CA VAL A 19 -0.22 -15.94 -15.26
C VAL A 19 -1.65 -16.27 -14.88
N VAL A 20 -2.40 -15.31 -14.34
CA VAL A 20 -3.76 -15.60 -13.82
C VAL A 20 -4.76 -15.90 -14.94
N GLN A 21 -4.90 -15.00 -15.94
CA GLN A 21 -5.81 -15.28 -17.06
C GLN A 21 -5.30 -16.43 -17.95
N GLY A 22 -3.98 -16.57 -18.11
CA GLY A 22 -3.39 -17.70 -18.85
C GLY A 22 -3.75 -19.05 -18.24
N LEU A 23 -3.67 -19.18 -16.90
CA LEU A 23 -4.07 -20.40 -16.19
C LEU A 23 -5.57 -20.66 -16.30
N LEU A 24 -6.41 -19.62 -16.17
CA LEU A 24 -7.86 -19.75 -16.31
C LEU A 24 -8.26 -20.26 -17.70
N ASN A 25 -7.66 -19.70 -18.75
CA ASN A 25 -7.98 -20.04 -20.14
C ASN A 25 -7.41 -21.40 -20.56
N ALA A 26 -6.20 -21.76 -20.11
CA ALA A 26 -5.53 -23.00 -20.52
C ALA A 26 -6.12 -24.25 -19.85
N PHE A 27 -6.60 -24.13 -18.61
CA PHE A 27 -7.02 -25.29 -17.83
C PHE A 27 -8.53 -25.35 -17.53
N ALA A 28 -9.34 -24.39 -18.02
CA ALA A 28 -10.77 -24.27 -17.69
C ALA A 28 -11.02 -24.41 -16.18
N VAL A 29 -10.11 -23.85 -15.40
CA VAL A 29 -9.97 -24.12 -13.98
C VAL A 29 -10.93 -23.24 -13.18
N ASP A 30 -11.74 -23.88 -12.33
CA ASP A 30 -12.63 -23.21 -11.38
C ASP A 30 -11.85 -22.31 -10.41
N ALA A 31 -12.54 -21.28 -9.90
CA ALA A 31 -12.00 -20.20 -9.06
C ALA A 31 -11.17 -20.67 -7.84
N GLN A 32 -11.36 -21.92 -7.39
CA GLN A 32 -10.69 -22.49 -6.22
C GLN A 32 -9.17 -22.73 -6.41
N ASN A 33 -8.70 -23.00 -7.63
CA ASN A 33 -7.27 -23.23 -7.89
C ASN A 33 -6.47 -21.93 -8.10
N VAL A 34 -7.16 -20.79 -8.30
CA VAL A 34 -6.52 -19.48 -8.47
C VAL A 34 -6.20 -18.82 -7.13
N PHE A 35 -6.68 -19.41 -6.02
CA PHE A 35 -6.47 -18.90 -4.67
C PHE A 35 -4.99 -18.66 -4.36
N TRP A 36 -4.12 -19.63 -4.65
CA TRP A 36 -2.68 -19.52 -4.39
C TRP A 36 -2.00 -18.40 -5.20
N ALA A 37 -2.43 -18.19 -6.45
CA ALA A 37 -1.92 -17.11 -7.29
C ALA A 37 -2.34 -15.74 -6.74
N ASN A 38 -3.61 -15.59 -6.36
CA ASN A 38 -4.11 -14.35 -5.74
C ASN A 38 -3.42 -14.07 -4.40
N PHE A 39 -3.21 -15.11 -3.58
CA PHE A 39 -2.50 -14.97 -2.31
C PHE A 39 -1.04 -14.53 -2.51
N ALA A 40 -0.33 -15.13 -3.47
CA ALA A 40 1.04 -14.73 -3.81
C ALA A 40 1.11 -13.28 -4.32
N GLN A 41 0.15 -12.86 -5.13
CA GLN A 41 0.06 -11.49 -5.63
C GLN A 41 -0.20 -10.49 -4.49
N TYR A 42 -1.11 -10.81 -3.58
CA TYR A 42 -1.38 -9.97 -2.42
C TYR A 42 -0.14 -9.86 -1.52
N LEU A 43 0.51 -10.98 -1.22
CA LEU A 43 1.74 -11.00 -0.43
C LEU A 43 2.86 -10.15 -1.08
N PHE A 44 3.04 -10.27 -2.40
CA PHE A 44 4.00 -9.46 -3.15
C PHE A 44 3.66 -7.96 -3.04
N PHE A 45 2.40 -7.59 -3.19
CA PHE A 45 1.96 -6.20 -3.09
C PHE A 45 2.25 -5.60 -1.70
N VAL A 46 1.93 -6.35 -0.64
CA VAL A 46 2.23 -5.94 0.74
C VAL A 46 3.74 -5.77 0.96
N ALA A 47 4.54 -6.71 0.46
CA ALA A 47 6.00 -6.62 0.54
C ALA A 47 6.53 -5.38 -0.20
N MET A 48 5.96 -5.02 -1.35
CA MET A 48 6.35 -3.83 -2.10
C MET A 48 5.97 -2.53 -1.40
N ILE A 49 4.79 -2.44 -0.78
CA ILE A 49 4.41 -1.28 0.06
C ILE A 49 5.37 -1.15 1.24
N TYR A 50 5.69 -2.26 1.89
CA TYR A 50 6.65 -2.26 2.99
C TYR A 50 8.03 -1.75 2.54
N LEU A 51 8.56 -2.25 1.43
CA LEU A 51 9.84 -1.78 0.89
C LEU A 51 9.79 -0.30 0.48
N ALA A 52 8.68 0.16 -0.09
CA ALA A 52 8.50 1.56 -0.45
C ALA A 52 8.54 2.46 0.80
N THR A 53 7.79 2.10 1.86
CA THR A 53 7.75 2.86 3.12
C THR A 53 9.08 2.79 3.88
N ALA A 54 9.72 1.62 3.94
CA ALA A 54 11.05 1.45 4.51
C ALA A 54 12.12 2.30 3.79
N THR A 55 12.10 2.30 2.46
CA THR A 55 12.97 3.15 1.63
C THR A 55 12.70 4.63 1.93
N LEU A 56 11.43 5.03 2.02
CA LEU A 56 11.05 6.39 2.34
C LEU A 56 11.56 6.80 3.72
N TYR A 57 11.46 5.95 4.75
CA TYR A 57 11.93 6.28 6.10
C TYR A 57 13.45 6.29 6.23
N TYR A 58 14.14 5.38 5.53
CA TYR A 58 15.60 5.32 5.58
C TYR A 58 16.28 6.46 4.82
N PHE A 59 15.76 6.80 3.63
CA PHE A 59 16.34 7.83 2.78
C PHE A 59 15.68 9.21 2.91
N GLY A 60 14.48 9.30 3.48
CA GLY A 60 13.69 10.52 3.52
C GLY A 60 14.20 11.58 4.50
N THR A 61 14.96 11.20 5.53
CA THR A 61 15.54 12.15 6.48
C THR A 61 16.96 11.76 6.88
N HIS A 62 17.77 12.74 7.29
CA HIS A 62 19.14 12.50 7.74
C HIS A 62 19.18 11.60 9.00
N GLU A 63 18.20 11.75 9.90
CA GLU A 63 18.06 10.90 11.09
C GLU A 63 17.63 9.47 10.77
N GLY A 64 16.91 9.27 9.65
CA GLY A 64 16.45 7.97 9.16
C GLY A 64 17.58 6.99 8.85
N ARG A 65 18.75 7.49 8.40
CA ARG A 65 19.95 6.68 8.14
C ARG A 65 20.51 5.98 9.38
N ASN A 66 20.21 6.53 10.57
CA ASN A 66 20.61 5.93 11.83
C ASN A 66 19.61 4.87 12.33
N SER A 67 18.47 4.69 11.64
CA SER A 67 17.52 3.62 11.92
C SER A 67 17.78 2.42 11.01
N LYS A 68 17.36 1.23 11.45
CA LYS A 68 17.46 0.02 10.61
C LYS A 68 16.55 0.17 9.39
N PHE A 69 17.01 -0.33 8.25
CA PHE A 69 16.21 -0.38 7.01
C PHE A 69 14.88 -1.11 7.22
N PHE A 70 14.92 -2.23 7.95
CA PHE A 70 13.73 -2.90 8.46
C PHE A 70 13.31 -2.26 9.79
N SER A 71 12.28 -1.42 9.75
CA SER A 71 11.77 -0.72 10.92
C SER A 71 10.35 -1.16 11.31
N VAL A 72 10.06 -1.08 12.62
CA VAL A 72 8.73 -1.33 13.18
C VAL A 72 7.74 -0.28 12.67
N GLY A 73 8.19 0.97 12.50
CA GLY A 73 7.38 2.04 11.92
C GLY A 73 6.93 1.73 10.49
N ALA A 74 7.80 1.21 9.62
CA ALA A 74 7.41 0.81 8.27
C ALA A 74 6.38 -0.32 8.26
N LEU A 75 6.47 -1.29 9.18
CA LEU A 75 5.47 -2.36 9.31
C LEU A 75 4.13 -1.78 9.75
N PHE A 76 4.15 -0.93 10.77
CA PHE A 76 2.97 -0.24 11.28
C PHE A 76 2.27 0.59 10.21
N THR A 77 3.02 1.37 9.45
CA THR A 77 2.50 2.15 8.31
C THR A 77 1.89 1.27 7.26
N THR A 78 2.54 0.16 6.90
CA THR A 78 2.03 -0.77 5.89
C THR A 78 0.69 -1.37 6.32
N LEU A 79 0.57 -1.77 7.60
CA LEU A 79 -0.68 -2.26 8.17
C LEU A 79 -1.80 -1.20 8.14
N LEU A 80 -1.49 0.03 8.54
CA LEU A 80 -2.45 1.12 8.52
C LEU A 80 -2.87 1.52 7.10
N ILE A 81 -1.95 1.53 6.14
CA ILE A 81 -2.28 1.78 4.73
C ILE A 81 -3.21 0.68 4.20
N MET A 82 -2.97 -0.59 4.52
CA MET A 82 -3.86 -1.68 4.12
C MET A 82 -5.25 -1.54 4.74
N LEU A 83 -5.31 -1.30 6.05
CA LEU A 83 -6.57 -1.10 6.77
C LEU A 83 -7.33 0.11 6.23
N SER A 84 -6.64 1.23 6.06
CA SER A 84 -7.20 2.45 5.50
C SER A 84 -7.71 2.21 4.08
N SER A 85 -6.94 1.54 3.21
CA SER A 85 -7.35 1.22 1.84
C SER A 85 -8.61 0.36 1.80
N TYR A 86 -8.71 -0.64 2.68
CA TYR A 86 -9.90 -1.48 2.79
C TYR A 86 -11.13 -0.67 3.24
N LEU A 87 -11.01 0.10 4.33
CA LEU A 87 -12.09 0.96 4.82
C LEU A 87 -12.49 2.01 3.78
N PHE A 88 -11.52 2.54 3.03
CA PHE A 88 -11.76 3.51 1.98
C PHE A 88 -12.48 2.90 0.78
N GLY A 89 -12.22 1.62 0.46
CA GLY A 89 -12.99 0.87 -0.53
C GLY A 89 -14.47 0.84 -0.18
N ILE A 90 -14.81 0.47 1.06
CA ILE A 90 -16.19 0.50 1.57
C ILE A 90 -16.78 1.91 1.49
N TYR A 91 -16.01 2.94 1.85
CA TYR A 91 -16.46 4.33 1.76
C TYR A 91 -16.81 4.75 0.32
N ILE A 92 -15.97 4.40 -0.67
CA ILE A 92 -16.20 4.70 -2.09
C ILE A 92 -17.44 3.98 -2.63
N GLU A 93 -17.66 2.72 -2.26
CA GLU A 93 -18.83 1.95 -2.70
C GLU A 93 -20.14 2.64 -2.29
N ASN A 94 -20.19 3.21 -1.09
CA ASN A 94 -21.33 4.01 -0.62
C ASN A 94 -21.41 5.38 -1.31
N PHE A 95 -20.27 5.95 -1.72
CA PHE A 95 -20.21 7.25 -2.39
C PHE A 95 -20.76 7.23 -3.82
N ALA A 96 -20.84 6.07 -4.48
CA ALA A 96 -21.41 5.95 -5.82
C ALA A 96 -22.85 6.52 -5.93
N GLN A 97 -23.59 6.55 -4.83
CA GLN A 97 -24.92 7.18 -4.74
C GLN A 97 -24.85 8.72 -4.67
N TYR A 98 -23.83 9.29 -4.03
CA TYR A 98 -23.58 10.74 -3.91
C TYR A 98 -22.94 11.38 -5.15
N ASN A 99 -22.28 10.58 -5.98
CA ASN A 99 -21.66 11.01 -7.24
C ASN A 99 -22.68 11.63 -8.23
N LYS A 100 -23.97 11.31 -8.09
CA LYS A 100 -25.05 11.88 -8.91
C LYS A 100 -25.25 13.39 -8.72
N LEU A 101 -24.85 13.94 -7.56
CA LEU A 101 -25.05 15.36 -7.23
C LEU A 101 -23.82 16.23 -7.52
N TYR A 102 -22.62 15.72 -7.25
CA TYR A 102 -21.38 16.51 -7.28
C TYR A 102 -20.42 16.16 -8.42
N GLY A 103 -20.69 15.08 -9.17
CA GLY A 103 -19.88 14.66 -10.32
C GLY A 103 -18.38 14.61 -10.02
N SER A 104 -17.59 15.26 -10.88
CA SER A 104 -16.12 15.27 -10.79
C SER A 104 -15.57 15.93 -9.52
N ILE A 105 -16.28 16.89 -8.92
CA ILE A 105 -15.84 17.57 -7.67
C ILE A 105 -15.86 16.58 -6.50
N GLY A 106 -16.88 15.72 -6.44
CA GLY A 106 -16.96 14.67 -5.42
C GLY A 106 -15.80 13.68 -5.53
N ALA A 107 -15.48 13.23 -6.75
CA ALA A 107 -14.35 12.32 -6.98
C ALA A 107 -13.00 12.94 -6.58
N LEU A 108 -12.78 14.22 -6.89
CA LEU A 108 -11.55 14.93 -6.51
C LEU A 108 -11.44 15.10 -4.99
N LEU A 109 -12.55 15.41 -4.31
CA LEU A 109 -12.57 15.56 -2.85
C LEU A 109 -12.24 14.23 -2.14
N ILE A 110 -12.80 13.11 -2.62
CA ILE A 110 -12.46 11.77 -2.14
C ILE A 110 -10.97 11.50 -2.33
N LEU A 111 -10.43 11.76 -3.52
CA LEU A 111 -9.01 11.56 -3.80
C LEU A 111 -8.14 12.38 -2.84
N LEU A 112 -8.46 13.66 -2.63
CA LEU A 112 -7.74 14.51 -1.68
C LEU A 112 -7.83 13.97 -0.25
N PHE A 113 -9.01 13.52 0.18
CA PHE A 113 -9.20 12.93 1.50
C PHE A 113 -8.39 11.64 1.66
N TYR A 114 -8.34 10.79 0.63
CA TYR A 114 -7.50 9.59 0.60
C TYR A 114 -6.02 9.92 0.76
N LEU A 115 -5.52 10.88 -0.03
CA LEU A 115 -4.13 11.30 0.01
C LEU A 115 -3.78 11.94 1.36
N TRP A 116 -4.66 12.79 1.89
CA TRP A 116 -4.50 13.38 3.22
C TRP A 116 -4.41 12.32 4.32
N LEU A 117 -5.30 11.33 4.29
CA LEU A 117 -5.30 10.25 5.28
C LEU A 117 -4.01 9.41 5.22
N ASN A 118 -3.58 9.02 4.01
CA ASN A 118 -2.34 8.27 3.82
C ASN A 118 -1.09 9.07 4.21
N ALA A 119 -1.08 10.38 3.97
CA ALA A 119 0.01 11.26 4.41
C ALA A 119 0.13 11.28 5.94
N ASN A 120 -0.99 11.37 6.67
CA ASN A 120 -1.00 11.30 8.14
C ASN A 120 -0.49 9.95 8.65
N ILE A 121 -0.91 8.84 8.04
CA ILE A 121 -0.42 7.49 8.38
C ILE A 121 1.09 7.39 8.19
N LEU A 122 1.62 7.93 7.08
CA LEU A 122 3.06 7.95 6.80
C LEU A 122 3.85 8.77 7.84
N LEU A 123 3.33 9.92 8.27
CA LEU A 123 3.97 10.73 9.31
C LEU A 123 3.96 10.02 10.67
N LEU A 124 2.82 9.45 11.06
CA LEU A 124 2.67 8.70 12.31
C LEU A 124 3.67 7.53 12.41
N GLY A 125 3.81 6.74 11.36
CA GLY A 125 4.77 5.63 11.38
C GLY A 125 6.23 6.09 11.37
N TYR A 126 6.53 7.25 10.80
CA TYR A 126 7.86 7.85 10.87
C TYR A 126 8.17 8.29 12.30
N GLU A 127 7.24 8.98 12.96
CA GLU A 127 7.38 9.40 14.36
C GLU A 127 7.53 8.20 15.31
N LEU A 128 6.78 7.12 15.09
CA LEU A 128 6.94 5.87 15.83
C LEU A 128 8.36 5.30 15.64
N ASN A 129 8.84 5.24 14.40
CA ASN A 129 10.19 4.76 14.11
C ASN A 129 11.27 5.62 14.79
N ALA A 130 11.13 6.94 14.72
CA ALA A 130 12.05 7.89 15.34
C ALA A 130 12.04 7.75 16.87
N SER A 131 10.86 7.62 17.49
CA SER A 131 10.70 7.46 18.94
C SER A 131 11.34 6.17 19.44
N LEU A 132 11.13 5.06 18.75
CA LEU A 132 11.76 3.78 19.08
C LEU A 132 13.30 3.84 18.93
N ASN A 133 13.79 4.54 17.91
CA ASN A 133 15.24 4.72 17.74
C ASN A 133 15.85 5.59 18.85
N LYS A 134 15.14 6.64 19.28
CA LYS A 134 15.54 7.48 20.43
C LYS A 134 15.63 6.67 21.72
N LEU A 135 14.59 5.89 22.04
CA LEU A 135 14.57 5.01 23.22
C LEU A 135 15.72 3.99 23.22
N LYS A 136 16.02 3.40 22.05
CA LYS A 136 17.11 2.43 21.92
C LYS A 136 18.49 3.04 22.13
N LYS A 137 18.66 4.33 21.81
CA LYS A 137 19.94 5.04 21.94
C LYS A 137 20.23 5.56 23.34
N GLY A 138 19.35 5.31 24.32
CA GLY A 138 19.61 5.62 25.72
C GLY A 138 19.71 7.13 25.99
N VAL A 139 18.67 7.86 25.60
CA VAL A 139 18.32 9.15 26.21
C VAL A 139 17.10 8.91 27.09
#